data_AF-A0A1Z4RK66-F1
#
_entry.id   AF-A0A1Z4RK66-F1
#
_cell.length_a   1.000
_cell.length_b   1.000
_cell.length_c   1.000
_cell.angle_alpha   90.00
_cell.angle_beta   90.00
_cell.angle_gamma   90.00
#
_symmetry.space_group_name_H-M   'P 1'
#
loop_
_entity.id
_entity.type
_entity.pdbx_description
1 polymer ?
#
loop_
_entity_poly.entity_id
_entity_poly.type
_entity_poly.pdbx_seq_one_letter_code
_entity_poly.pdbx_strand_id
1 'polypeptide(L)'
;MRYLLYPIAFLILYTSISQYPKYQIESQDNIPQYLQEVFAVAIAEFNAIGFQQCGYLEVTSIVKNEPPTLEIFLYNYLHNTYITLGIRYSAEAHHLFKIEFYTFFDDESLLLTTNSKADGILDETPSLIIRDAYMTDIPTQWYLHQHALKKLATCKQISHVPPEKFAKVLQMHGKNYIDFLVRTKKLRLMTTENSFKFNINTAWYLAKKITNGVIKTSQFQKQQQTANSKHANNSGIKIKIPVELEVEIFKRIEKQNQLIFGNNVRALFLLCSFSLFIISYIQILEAHSLVIFALAIMLHEVGHVIAMKLCGYRDTSILFLPFLGAVATAREKYDATLAQSIFVLLAGPLPGLILGICLGITSASFGNPFLIKEVAGILISLNLINLMPIYPLDGGKIANLLIFSKFAYSDILFRLLGLFVLGCFAVMQPILIVFVILNLLNLPYSFRLAKTSLQLKQFLNANSQTSSDNLLHHIFEYVNQSADDKLLANGKNSLVKNLWLRYNESQSQPIKQFSLAIVYCISVFGGLIGGLLALSPSPANYKSRNEAHRHVEDKLLINIDTINIDTKEL
;
A
#
# COMPACT_ATOMS: atom_id res chain seq x y z
N MET A 1 18.22 -0.82 6.44
CA MET A 1 16.91 -1.45 6.14
C MET A 1 16.37 -2.37 7.24
N ARG A 2 17.17 -3.25 7.87
CA ARG A 2 16.71 -4.22 8.90
C ARG A 2 15.94 -3.60 10.08
N TYR A 3 16.33 -2.41 10.54
CA TYR A 3 15.68 -1.73 11.66
C TYR A 3 14.33 -1.09 11.32
N LEU A 4 14.04 -0.83 10.04
CA LEU A 4 12.75 -0.29 9.58
C LEU A 4 11.66 -1.37 9.50
N LEU A 5 12.03 -2.65 9.39
CA LEU A 5 11.09 -3.77 9.27
C LEU A 5 10.37 -4.08 10.59
N TYR A 6 11.07 -3.97 11.73
CA TYR A 6 10.49 -4.23 13.05
C TYR A 6 9.29 -3.34 13.40
N PRO A 7 9.35 -1.99 13.29
CA PRO A 7 8.20 -1.14 13.62
C PRO A 7 7.02 -1.38 12.67
N ILE A 8 7.28 -1.69 11.39
CA ILE A 8 6.21 -2.02 10.43
C ILE A 8 5.53 -3.34 10.83
N ALA A 9 6.30 -4.41 11.07
CA ALA A 9 5.77 -5.70 11.50
C ALA A 9 5.00 -5.60 12.83
N PHE A 10 5.51 -4.78 13.76
CA PHE A 10 4.84 -4.48 15.02
C PHE A 10 3.49 -3.80 14.81
N LEU A 11 3.44 -2.74 14.00
CA LEU A 11 2.19 -2.03 13.73
C LEU A 11 1.15 -2.94 13.07
N ILE A 12 1.56 -3.79 12.13
CA ILE A 12 0.69 -4.78 11.49
C ILE A 12 0.11 -5.75 12.53
N LEU A 13 0.96 -6.37 13.36
CA LEU A 13 0.52 -7.32 14.39
C LEU A 13 -0.32 -6.66 15.49
N TYR A 14 0.00 -5.43 15.88
CA TYR A 14 -0.73 -4.72 16.92
C TYR A 14 -2.13 -4.28 16.45
N THR A 15 -2.27 -3.98 15.16
CA THR A 15 -3.56 -3.57 14.58
C THR A 15 -4.39 -4.73 14.05
N SER A 16 -3.78 -5.90 13.81
CA SER A 16 -4.48 -7.08 13.35
C SER A 16 -5.48 -7.58 14.39
N ILE A 17 -6.56 -8.17 13.89
CA ILE A 17 -7.57 -8.84 14.70
C ILE A 17 -7.41 -10.33 14.43
N SER A 18 -7.38 -11.13 15.49
CA SER A 18 -7.34 -12.59 15.40
C SER A 18 -8.73 -13.18 15.65
N GLN A 19 -8.98 -14.38 15.14
CA GLN A 19 -10.20 -15.16 15.29
C GLN A 19 -9.83 -16.64 15.44
N TYR A 20 -10.80 -17.47 15.84
CA TYR A 20 -10.61 -18.91 15.79
C TYR A 20 -10.47 -19.39 14.35
N PRO A 21 -9.47 -20.23 14.03
CA PRO A 21 -9.34 -20.79 12.69
C PRO A 21 -10.51 -21.75 12.43
N LYS A 22 -10.92 -21.85 11.16
CA LYS A 22 -11.94 -22.79 10.72
C LYS A 22 -11.38 -23.68 9.62
N TYR A 23 -11.77 -24.94 9.66
CA TYR A 23 -11.32 -25.96 8.73
C TYR A 23 -12.55 -26.71 8.24
N GLN A 24 -12.80 -26.71 6.94
CA GLN A 24 -13.94 -27.37 6.33
C GLN A 24 -13.46 -28.28 5.20
N ILE A 25 -13.92 -29.53 5.18
CA ILE A 25 -13.61 -30.47 4.10
C ILE A 25 -14.51 -30.11 2.91
N GLU A 26 -13.91 -29.88 1.76
CA GLU A 26 -14.60 -29.54 0.52
C GLU A 26 -14.64 -30.74 -0.44
N SER A 27 -15.74 -30.85 -1.20
CA SER A 27 -15.85 -31.84 -2.26
C SER A 27 -14.99 -31.46 -3.46
N GLN A 28 -14.50 -32.46 -4.19
CA GLN A 28 -13.67 -32.24 -5.37
C GLN A 28 -14.40 -31.41 -6.46
N ASP A 29 -15.72 -31.56 -6.58
CA ASP A 29 -16.55 -30.82 -7.54
C ASP A 29 -16.54 -29.30 -7.33
N ASN A 30 -16.28 -28.84 -6.10
CA ASN A 30 -16.21 -27.42 -5.77
C ASN A 30 -14.83 -26.80 -6.07
N ILE A 31 -13.84 -27.61 -6.46
CA ILE A 31 -12.46 -27.16 -6.64
C ILE A 31 -12.20 -26.77 -8.09
N PRO A 32 -11.73 -25.54 -8.36
CA PRO A 32 -11.38 -25.10 -9.71
C PRO A 32 -10.39 -26.04 -10.40
N GLN A 33 -10.63 -26.33 -11.68
CA GLN A 33 -9.81 -27.27 -12.46
C GLN A 33 -8.31 -26.91 -12.47
N TYR A 34 -7.97 -25.61 -12.62
CA TYR A 34 -6.58 -25.16 -12.61
C TYR A 34 -5.86 -25.47 -11.28
N LEU A 35 -6.57 -25.46 -10.15
CA LEU A 35 -6.00 -25.84 -8.85
C LEU A 35 -5.79 -27.35 -8.77
N GLN A 36 -6.71 -28.15 -9.31
CA GLN A 36 -6.56 -29.61 -9.35
C GLN A 36 -5.30 -30.00 -10.14
N GLU A 37 -5.06 -29.36 -11.28
CA GLU A 37 -3.84 -29.58 -12.10
C GLU A 37 -2.55 -29.18 -11.37
N VAL A 38 -2.57 -28.03 -10.68
CA VAL A 38 -1.44 -27.57 -9.86
C VAL A 38 -1.12 -28.57 -8.76
N PHE A 39 -2.13 -29.01 -8.01
CA PHE A 39 -1.92 -29.96 -6.92
C PHE A 39 -1.56 -31.38 -7.41
N ALA A 40 -2.00 -31.81 -8.59
CA ALA A 40 -1.75 -33.14 -9.12
C ALA A 40 -0.25 -33.49 -9.19
N VAL A 41 0.59 -32.52 -9.57
CA VAL A 41 2.05 -32.68 -9.60
C VAL A 41 2.60 -32.99 -8.19
N ALA A 42 2.18 -32.23 -7.19
CA ALA A 42 2.62 -32.45 -5.81
C ALA A 42 2.07 -33.76 -5.24
N ILE A 43 0.81 -34.08 -5.52
CA ILE A 43 0.18 -35.35 -5.09
C ILE A 43 1.01 -36.54 -5.61
N ALA A 44 1.45 -36.52 -6.87
CA ALA A 44 2.25 -37.60 -7.45
C ALA A 44 3.57 -37.81 -6.70
N GLU A 45 4.26 -36.73 -6.30
CA GLU A 45 5.49 -36.81 -5.49
C GLU A 45 5.24 -37.40 -4.10
N PHE A 46 4.13 -37.01 -3.44
CA PHE A 46 3.76 -37.53 -2.12
C PHE A 46 3.25 -38.98 -2.16
N ASN A 47 2.58 -39.38 -3.24
CA ASN A 47 2.17 -40.77 -3.46
C ASN A 47 3.39 -41.70 -3.52
N ALA A 48 4.50 -41.25 -4.12
CA ALA A 48 5.74 -42.02 -4.19
C ALA A 48 6.36 -42.31 -2.81
N ILE A 49 6.08 -41.48 -1.80
CA ILE A 49 6.53 -41.67 -0.41
C ILE A 49 5.43 -42.21 0.53
N GLY A 50 4.34 -42.76 -0.05
CA GLY A 50 3.33 -43.53 0.68
C GLY A 50 2.19 -42.70 1.28
N PHE A 51 2.02 -41.44 0.87
CA PHE A 51 0.83 -40.65 1.22
C PHE A 51 -0.28 -40.89 0.21
N GLN A 52 -1.53 -40.87 0.65
CA GLN A 52 -2.70 -40.96 -0.22
C GLN A 52 -3.56 -39.72 -0.05
N GLN A 53 -4.04 -39.16 -1.14
CA GLN A 53 -4.95 -38.01 -1.11
C GLN A 53 -6.25 -38.37 -0.38
N CYS A 54 -6.67 -37.53 0.56
CA CYS A 54 -7.92 -37.71 1.30
C CYS A 54 -9.00 -36.72 0.86
N GLY A 55 -8.63 -35.48 0.55
CA GLY A 55 -9.58 -34.46 0.14
C GLY A 55 -9.01 -33.05 0.16
N TYR A 56 -9.89 -32.07 0.01
CA TYR A 56 -9.56 -30.65 0.05
C TYR A 56 -10.05 -30.02 1.35
N LEU A 57 -9.34 -29.00 1.80
CA LEU A 57 -9.57 -28.29 3.05
C LEU A 57 -9.67 -26.80 2.76
N GLU A 58 -10.84 -26.21 3.02
CA GLU A 58 -10.97 -24.77 3.11
C GLU A 58 -10.50 -24.31 4.50
N VAL A 59 -9.46 -23.50 4.53
CA VAL A 59 -8.81 -23.01 5.74
C VAL A 59 -9.07 -21.52 5.91
N THR A 60 -9.78 -21.17 6.97
CA THR A 60 -9.89 -19.80 7.45
C THR A 60 -8.79 -19.53 8.48
N SER A 61 -7.93 -18.55 8.18
CA SER A 61 -6.79 -18.17 9.01
C SER A 61 -7.18 -17.61 10.39
N ILE A 62 -6.22 -17.66 11.31
CA ILE A 62 -6.28 -17.00 12.62
C ILE A 62 -6.40 -15.48 12.45
N VAL A 63 -5.81 -14.90 11.40
CA VAL A 63 -5.91 -13.45 11.16
C VAL A 63 -7.26 -13.14 10.50
N LYS A 64 -8.08 -12.35 11.18
CA LYS A 64 -9.38 -11.88 10.70
C LYS A 64 -9.18 -11.01 9.46
N ASN A 65 -10.03 -11.20 8.46
CA ASN A 65 -10.02 -10.57 7.13
C ASN A 65 -9.02 -11.13 6.11
N GLU A 66 -8.26 -12.18 6.45
CA GLU A 66 -7.63 -12.99 5.40
C GLU A 66 -8.71 -13.84 4.72
N PRO A 67 -8.79 -13.85 3.37
CA PRO A 67 -9.71 -14.74 2.67
C PRO A 67 -9.34 -16.20 2.97
N PRO A 68 -10.31 -17.14 2.91
CA PRO A 68 -10.02 -18.56 3.07
C PRO A 68 -9.04 -19.05 2.00
N THR A 69 -8.21 -20.02 2.35
CA THR A 69 -7.29 -20.70 1.43
C THR A 69 -7.73 -22.13 1.23
N LEU A 70 -7.68 -22.60 -0.01
CA LEU A 70 -7.81 -24.03 -0.29
C LEU A 70 -6.45 -24.71 -0.12
N GLU A 71 -6.43 -25.74 0.70
CA GLU A 71 -5.31 -26.66 0.89
C GLU A 71 -5.77 -28.07 0.50
N ILE A 72 -4.86 -28.93 0.06
CA ILE A 72 -5.12 -30.37 -0.07
C ILE A 72 -4.51 -31.08 1.13
N PHE A 73 -5.15 -32.15 1.61
CA PHE A 73 -4.57 -32.99 2.64
C PHE A 73 -4.44 -34.45 2.22
N LEU A 74 -3.31 -35.04 2.62
CA LEU A 74 -2.95 -36.43 2.32
C LEU A 74 -2.64 -37.16 3.63
N TYR A 75 -2.82 -38.47 3.63
CA TYR A 75 -2.60 -39.32 4.79
C TYR A 75 -1.67 -40.50 4.49
N ASN A 76 -0.75 -40.76 5.40
CA ASN A 76 0.13 -41.93 5.38
C ASN A 76 -0.31 -42.92 6.45
N TYR A 77 -0.97 -43.99 6.02
CA TYR A 77 -1.52 -45.03 6.90
C TYR A 77 -0.45 -45.80 7.69
N LEU A 78 0.79 -45.86 7.21
CA LEU A 78 1.87 -46.57 7.90
C LEU A 78 2.38 -45.79 9.12
N HIS A 79 2.35 -44.46 9.06
CA HIS A 79 2.91 -43.58 10.10
C HIS A 79 1.84 -42.81 10.89
N ASN A 80 0.57 -42.95 10.51
CA ASN A 80 -0.56 -42.15 11.02
C ASN A 80 -0.28 -40.62 10.95
N THR A 81 0.33 -40.20 9.84
CA THR A 81 0.74 -38.81 9.63
C THR A 81 -0.08 -38.19 8.50
N TYR A 82 -0.53 -36.97 8.73
CA TYR A 82 -1.17 -36.13 7.72
C TYR A 82 -0.17 -35.13 7.13
N ILE A 83 -0.42 -34.75 5.88
CA ILE A 83 0.21 -33.60 5.24
C ILE A 83 -0.88 -32.64 4.79
N THR A 84 -0.67 -31.34 4.97
CA THR A 84 -1.41 -30.32 4.22
C THR A 84 -0.48 -29.61 3.23
N LEU A 85 -1.01 -29.35 2.03
CA LEU A 85 -0.36 -28.58 0.98
C LEU A 85 -1.24 -27.37 0.65
N GLY A 86 -0.79 -26.18 1.05
CA GLY A 86 -1.43 -24.92 0.71
C GLY A 86 -0.61 -24.14 -0.31
N ILE A 87 -1.23 -23.18 -1.00
CA ILE A 87 -0.50 -22.30 -1.92
C ILE A 87 0.12 -21.13 -1.16
N ARG A 88 1.38 -20.80 -1.46
CA ARG A 88 2.08 -19.63 -0.91
C ARG A 88 1.74 -18.39 -1.73
N TYR A 89 0.93 -17.51 -1.17
CA TYR A 89 0.52 -16.24 -1.79
C TYR A 89 1.49 -15.07 -1.52
N SER A 90 2.80 -15.33 -1.37
CA SER A 90 3.83 -14.30 -1.09
C SER A 90 4.66 -13.96 -2.32
N ALA A 91 5.02 -12.68 -2.48
CA ALA A 91 5.85 -12.20 -3.59
C ALA A 91 7.28 -12.80 -3.61
N GLU A 92 7.74 -13.36 -2.48
CA GLU A 92 9.09 -13.94 -2.34
C GLU A 92 9.08 -15.49 -2.35
N ALA A 93 7.94 -16.11 -2.66
CA ALA A 93 7.79 -17.55 -2.59
C ALA A 93 8.49 -18.24 -3.78
N HIS A 94 9.73 -18.67 -3.55
CA HIS A 94 10.47 -19.51 -4.50
C HIS A 94 9.86 -20.90 -4.70
N HIS A 95 8.93 -21.29 -3.82
CA HIS A 95 8.17 -22.55 -3.87
C HIS A 95 6.68 -22.26 -3.80
N LEU A 96 5.93 -22.87 -4.70
CA LEU A 96 4.49 -22.66 -4.81
C LEU A 96 3.74 -23.20 -3.59
N PHE A 97 4.19 -24.31 -3.04
CA PHE A 97 3.51 -24.99 -1.94
C PHE A 97 4.09 -24.66 -0.56
N LYS A 98 3.17 -24.59 0.39
CA LYS A 98 3.39 -24.60 1.82
C LYS A 98 3.06 -26.01 2.28
N ILE A 99 4.04 -26.70 2.86
CA ILE A 99 3.94 -28.09 3.29
C ILE A 99 3.98 -28.12 4.81
N GLU A 100 3.02 -28.80 5.42
CA GLU A 100 2.96 -29.02 6.87
C GLU A 100 2.63 -30.48 7.16
N PHE A 101 3.41 -31.11 8.04
CA PHE A 101 3.21 -32.49 8.48
C PHE A 101 2.61 -32.51 9.89
N TYR A 102 1.60 -33.34 10.11
CA TYR A 102 0.86 -33.43 11.37
C TYR A 102 0.79 -34.87 11.84
N THR A 103 1.26 -35.12 13.06
CA THR A 103 1.00 -36.39 13.76
C THR A 103 0.41 -36.11 15.13
N PHE A 104 -0.72 -36.73 15.44
CA PHE A 104 -1.47 -36.55 16.68
C PHE A 104 -1.14 -37.66 17.68
N PHE A 105 -1.23 -37.34 18.98
CA PHE A 105 -0.99 -38.27 20.07
C PHE A 105 -2.22 -38.35 20.99
N ASP A 106 -2.35 -39.46 21.72
CA ASP A 106 -3.51 -39.69 22.60
C ASP A 106 -3.56 -38.74 23.81
N ASP A 107 -2.45 -38.10 24.16
CA ASP A 107 -2.34 -37.06 25.20
C ASP A 107 -2.77 -35.67 24.71
N GLU A 108 -3.51 -35.60 23.59
CA GLU A 108 -3.92 -34.38 22.89
C GLU A 108 -2.77 -33.50 22.40
N SER A 109 -1.54 -34.05 22.33
CA SER A 109 -0.42 -33.33 21.73
C SER A 109 -0.32 -33.54 20.22
N LEU A 110 0.31 -32.59 19.54
CA LEU A 110 0.49 -32.54 18.09
C LEU A 110 1.96 -32.29 17.76
N LEU A 111 2.54 -33.14 16.92
CA LEU A 111 3.81 -32.89 16.24
C LEU A 111 3.53 -32.20 14.91
N LEU A 112 3.98 -30.95 14.78
CA LEU A 112 3.91 -30.16 13.57
C LEU A 112 5.32 -29.96 12.98
N THR A 113 5.58 -30.48 11.79
CA THR A 113 6.76 -30.07 11.00
C THR A 113 6.35 -29.07 9.94
N THR A 114 6.98 -27.90 9.92
CA THR A 114 6.74 -26.84 8.94
C THR A 114 8.06 -26.36 8.33
N ASN A 115 7.97 -25.44 7.38
CA ASN A 115 9.11 -24.82 6.75
C ASN A 115 8.98 -23.29 6.73
N SER A 116 9.87 -22.65 7.50
CA SER A 116 10.04 -21.20 7.64
C SER A 116 8.83 -20.49 8.25
N LYS A 117 8.15 -21.16 9.19
CA LYS A 117 6.92 -20.66 9.83
C LYS A 117 6.92 -20.74 11.34
N ALA A 118 7.84 -21.47 11.97
CA ALA A 118 7.89 -21.56 13.42
C ALA A 118 8.15 -20.18 14.07
N ASP A 119 8.83 -19.28 13.36
CA ASP A 119 9.04 -17.90 13.82
C ASP A 119 7.76 -17.06 13.89
N GLY A 120 6.69 -17.46 13.20
CA GLY A 120 5.36 -16.84 13.28
C GLY A 120 4.48 -17.38 14.40
N ILE A 121 4.87 -18.48 15.04
CA ILE A 121 4.12 -19.07 16.15
C ILE A 121 4.64 -18.44 17.44
N LEU A 122 3.73 -17.89 18.25
CA LEU A 122 4.09 -17.02 19.35
C LEU A 122 4.85 -17.76 20.45
N ASP A 123 4.31 -18.89 20.89
CA ASP A 123 4.91 -19.78 21.87
C ASP A 123 4.49 -21.23 21.65
N GLU A 124 5.31 -22.16 22.14
CA GLU A 124 4.97 -23.58 22.20
C GLU A 124 3.89 -23.78 23.27
N THR A 125 2.77 -24.38 22.90
CA THR A 125 1.87 -24.95 23.90
C THR A 125 2.43 -26.30 24.34
N PRO A 126 2.18 -26.77 25.58
CA PRO A 126 2.58 -28.11 26.00
C PRO A 126 2.06 -29.22 25.04
N SER A 127 0.94 -28.93 24.37
CA SER A 127 0.29 -29.77 23.37
C SER A 127 0.80 -29.57 21.93
N LEU A 128 1.75 -28.67 21.65
CA LEU A 128 2.22 -28.41 20.28
C LEU A 128 3.74 -28.48 20.21
N ILE A 129 4.25 -29.51 19.55
CA ILE A 129 5.66 -29.75 19.33
C ILE A 129 5.99 -29.33 17.89
N ILE A 130 6.78 -28.28 17.72
CA ILE A 130 7.07 -27.72 16.38
C ILE A 130 8.49 -28.08 15.96
N ARG A 131 8.63 -28.51 14.71
CA ARG A 131 9.91 -28.64 14.02
C ARG A 131 9.89 -27.76 12.78
N ASP A 132 10.86 -26.85 12.69
CA ASP A 132 11.05 -26.08 11.47
C ASP A 132 12.24 -26.65 10.72
N ALA A 133 12.00 -27.15 9.52
CA ALA A 133 13.05 -27.75 8.70
C ALA A 133 13.96 -26.68 8.08
N TYR A 134 13.47 -25.46 7.80
CA TYR A 134 14.14 -24.45 6.95
C TYR A 134 14.73 -25.02 5.64
N MET A 135 14.23 -26.16 5.17
CA MET A 135 14.71 -26.86 3.98
C MET A 135 13.62 -26.95 2.94
N THR A 136 14.03 -26.88 1.68
CA THR A 136 13.16 -26.75 0.51
C THR A 136 12.74 -28.10 -0.04
N ASP A 137 13.56 -29.13 0.18
CA ASP A 137 13.33 -30.46 -0.34
C ASP A 137 12.36 -31.27 0.52
N ILE A 138 11.43 -31.95 -0.15
CA ILE A 138 10.37 -32.73 0.49
C ILE A 138 10.94 -33.96 1.24
N PRO A 139 11.87 -34.75 0.66
CA PRO A 139 12.40 -35.93 1.35
C PRO A 139 13.09 -35.60 2.67
N THR A 140 13.86 -34.52 2.76
CA THR A 140 14.51 -34.15 4.04
C THR A 140 13.49 -33.66 5.05
N GLN A 141 12.49 -32.87 4.63
CA GLN A 141 11.41 -32.47 5.52
C GLN A 141 10.66 -33.68 6.10
N TRP A 142 10.35 -34.67 5.24
CA TRP A 142 9.71 -35.90 5.66
C TRP A 142 10.61 -36.71 6.62
N TYR A 143 11.89 -36.88 6.28
CA TYR A 143 12.86 -37.57 7.14
C TYR A 143 12.96 -36.91 8.52
N LEU A 144 13.01 -35.58 8.59
CA LEU A 144 13.04 -34.84 9.86
C LEU A 144 11.77 -35.08 10.69
N HIS A 145 10.60 -35.12 10.04
CA HIS A 145 9.35 -35.46 10.73
C HIS A 145 9.39 -36.89 11.27
N GLN A 146 9.78 -37.87 10.46
CA GLN A 146 9.90 -39.27 10.89
C GLN A 146 10.90 -39.44 12.04
N HIS A 147 12.05 -38.76 11.97
CA HIS A 147 13.06 -38.80 13.03
C HIS A 147 12.52 -38.23 14.34
N ALA A 148 11.80 -37.10 14.28
CA ALA A 148 11.13 -36.53 15.46
C ALA A 148 10.03 -37.47 15.99
N LEU A 149 9.26 -38.10 15.11
CA LEU A 149 8.21 -39.04 15.45
C LEU A 149 8.78 -40.27 16.18
N LYS A 150 9.85 -40.88 15.65
CA LYS A 150 10.53 -42.03 16.30
C LYS A 150 10.99 -41.71 17.72
N LYS A 151 11.52 -40.51 17.93
CA LYS A 151 11.96 -40.06 19.26
C LYS A 151 10.80 -39.82 20.22
N LEU A 152 9.65 -39.37 19.73
CA LEU A 152 8.47 -39.14 20.57
C LEU A 152 7.68 -40.41 20.85
N ALA A 153 7.67 -41.37 19.91
CA ALA A 153 7.00 -42.65 20.03
C ALA A 153 7.54 -43.52 21.18
N THR A 154 8.73 -43.22 21.72
CA THR A 154 9.26 -43.90 22.92
C THR A 154 8.52 -43.50 24.20
N CYS A 155 7.83 -42.36 24.20
CA CYS A 155 7.20 -41.77 25.38
C CYS A 155 5.72 -41.41 25.18
N LYS A 156 5.23 -41.37 23.93
CA LYS A 156 3.87 -40.99 23.58
C LYS A 156 3.26 -41.97 22.58
N GLN A 157 1.98 -42.27 22.76
CA GLN A 157 1.23 -43.13 21.84
C GLN A 157 0.61 -42.30 20.72
N ILE A 158 0.82 -42.74 19.47
CA ILE A 158 0.29 -42.07 18.28
C ILE A 158 -1.21 -42.37 18.18
N SER A 159 -2.00 -41.31 17.99
CA SER A 159 -3.44 -41.41 17.86
C SER A 159 -3.86 -41.61 16.41
N HIS A 160 -4.74 -42.56 16.16
CA HIS A 160 -5.32 -42.77 14.83
C HIS A 160 -6.53 -41.84 14.63
N VAL A 161 -6.33 -40.76 13.89
CA VAL A 161 -7.40 -39.85 13.48
C VAL A 161 -7.85 -40.26 12.07
N PRO A 162 -9.13 -40.62 11.84
CA PRO A 162 -9.62 -40.90 10.49
C PRO A 162 -9.75 -39.60 9.66
N PRO A 163 -9.60 -39.66 8.32
CA PRO A 163 -9.60 -38.47 7.47
C PRO A 163 -10.83 -37.55 7.62
N GLU A 164 -12.01 -38.14 7.83
CA GLU A 164 -13.27 -37.41 8.06
C GLU A 164 -13.24 -36.53 9.32
N LYS A 165 -12.44 -36.90 10.33
CA LYS A 165 -12.31 -36.15 11.59
C LYS A 165 -11.13 -35.18 11.57
N PHE A 166 -10.28 -35.21 10.55
CA PHE A 166 -9.04 -34.42 10.49
C PHE A 166 -9.30 -32.92 10.65
N ALA A 167 -10.24 -32.36 9.89
CA ALA A 167 -10.60 -30.95 9.97
C ALA A 167 -11.09 -30.53 11.37
N LYS A 168 -11.91 -31.38 12.01
CA LYS A 168 -12.43 -31.13 13.37
C LYS A 168 -11.32 -31.15 14.42
N VAL A 169 -10.36 -32.07 14.29
CA VAL A 169 -9.19 -32.16 15.17
C VAL A 169 -8.29 -30.94 15.01
N LEU A 170 -7.99 -30.51 13.77
CA LEU A 170 -7.24 -29.27 13.52
C LEU A 170 -7.92 -28.05 14.13
N GLN A 171 -9.25 -27.94 13.96
CA GLN A 171 -10.01 -26.83 14.53
C GLN A 171 -9.94 -26.81 16.07
N MET A 172 -9.99 -27.98 16.71
CA MET A 172 -9.84 -28.11 18.16
C MET A 172 -8.44 -27.68 18.64
N HIS A 173 -7.37 -28.11 17.97
CA HIS A 173 -6.01 -27.65 18.30
C HIS A 173 -5.84 -26.14 18.09
N GLY A 174 -6.38 -25.59 17.01
CA GLY A 174 -6.37 -24.15 16.74
C GLY A 174 -7.12 -23.35 17.81
N LYS A 175 -8.26 -23.88 18.29
CA LYS A 175 -9.00 -23.29 19.41
C LYS A 175 -8.19 -23.33 20.71
N ASN A 176 -7.64 -24.49 21.07
CA ASN A 176 -6.83 -24.67 22.28
C ASN A 176 -5.61 -23.73 22.29
N TYR A 177 -5.01 -23.50 21.13
CA TYR A 177 -3.91 -22.55 20.96
C TYR A 177 -4.33 -21.10 21.26
N ILE A 178 -5.45 -20.64 20.70
CA ILE A 178 -5.97 -19.29 20.97
C ILE A 178 -6.37 -19.15 22.43
N ASP A 179 -7.04 -20.14 23.01
CA ASP A 179 -7.46 -20.13 24.41
C ASP A 179 -6.25 -20.08 25.36
N PHE A 180 -5.15 -20.77 25.03
CA PHE A 180 -3.88 -20.65 25.74
C PHE A 180 -3.29 -19.24 25.67
N LEU A 181 -3.28 -18.61 24.48
CA LEU A 181 -2.79 -17.25 24.32
C LEU A 181 -3.64 -16.22 25.08
N VAL A 182 -4.95 -16.43 25.18
CA VAL A 182 -5.85 -15.60 25.99
C VAL A 182 -5.57 -15.82 27.49
N ARG A 183 -5.50 -17.09 27.95
CA ARG A 183 -5.21 -17.45 29.34
C ARG A 183 -3.86 -16.89 29.82
N THR A 184 -2.85 -16.89 28.96
CA THR A 184 -1.52 -16.35 29.24
C THR A 184 -1.41 -14.82 29.05
N LYS A 185 -2.53 -14.13 28.82
CA LYS A 185 -2.61 -12.67 28.60
C LYS A 185 -1.70 -12.20 27.45
N LYS A 186 -1.56 -13.00 26.40
CA LYS A 186 -0.86 -12.63 25.15
C LYS A 186 -1.85 -12.07 24.12
N LEU A 187 -3.07 -12.59 24.12
CA LEU A 187 -4.23 -12.06 23.41
C LEU A 187 -5.24 -11.45 24.40
N ARG A 188 -5.91 -10.38 23.96
CA ARG A 188 -7.03 -9.75 24.65
C ARG A 188 -8.32 -9.94 23.85
N LEU A 189 -9.40 -10.31 24.53
CA LEU A 189 -10.73 -10.40 23.94
C LEU A 189 -11.28 -9.01 23.59
N MET A 190 -11.87 -8.87 22.40
CA MET A 190 -12.58 -7.67 21.97
C MET A 190 -14.07 -7.76 22.32
N THR A 191 -14.77 -6.61 22.29
CA THR A 191 -16.22 -6.52 22.55
C THR A 191 -17.08 -7.28 21.54
N THR A 192 -16.58 -7.51 20.34
CA THR A 192 -17.19 -8.38 19.33
C THR A 192 -16.85 -9.84 19.62
N GLU A 193 -17.85 -10.72 19.64
CA GLU A 193 -17.67 -12.16 19.86
C GLU A 193 -16.56 -12.75 18.98
N ASN A 194 -15.77 -13.67 19.56
CA ASN A 194 -14.71 -14.44 18.89
C ASN A 194 -13.63 -13.63 18.17
N SER A 195 -13.37 -12.39 18.61
CA SER A 195 -12.31 -11.53 18.07
C SER A 195 -11.29 -11.17 19.14
N PHE A 196 -10.01 -11.26 18.79
CA PHE A 196 -8.89 -11.10 19.71
C PHE A 196 -7.86 -10.11 19.17
N LYS A 197 -7.10 -9.47 20.05
CA LYS A 197 -5.97 -8.60 19.68
C LYS A 197 -4.72 -8.96 20.45
N PHE A 198 -3.56 -8.80 19.81
CA PHE A 198 -2.29 -8.93 20.49
C PHE A 198 -2.08 -7.80 21.48
N ASN A 199 -1.56 -8.14 22.67
CA ASN A 199 -1.06 -7.14 23.59
C ASN A 199 0.19 -6.48 23.00
N ILE A 200 0.48 -5.24 23.43
CA ILE A 200 1.57 -4.44 22.84
C ILE A 200 2.94 -5.15 22.95
N ASN A 201 3.25 -5.71 24.12
CA ASN A 201 4.51 -6.44 24.35
C ASN A 201 4.58 -7.70 23.50
N THR A 202 3.46 -8.41 23.36
CA THR A 202 3.33 -9.63 22.57
C THR A 202 3.50 -9.34 21.07
N ALA A 203 2.85 -8.29 20.56
CA ALA A 203 3.00 -7.84 19.19
C ALA A 203 4.46 -7.44 18.88
N TRP A 204 5.13 -6.76 19.80
CA TRP A 204 6.54 -6.37 19.64
C TRP A 204 7.48 -7.58 19.63
N TYR A 205 7.30 -8.50 20.58
CA TYR A 205 8.05 -9.75 20.65
C TYR A 205 7.89 -10.56 19.35
N LEU A 206 6.65 -10.78 18.90
CA LEU A 206 6.36 -11.52 17.69
C LEU A 206 6.89 -10.82 16.43
N ALA A 207 6.78 -9.49 16.35
CA ALA A 207 7.36 -8.72 15.24
C ALA A 207 8.87 -8.94 15.09
N LYS A 208 9.59 -8.99 16.23
CA LYS A 208 11.02 -9.30 16.24
C LYS A 208 11.30 -10.73 15.80
N LYS A 209 10.51 -11.70 16.27
CA LYS A 209 10.63 -13.12 15.91
C LYS A 209 10.41 -13.34 14.41
N ILE A 210 9.28 -12.86 13.87
CA ILE A 210 8.93 -12.95 12.44
C ILE A 210 9.99 -12.28 11.57
N THR A 211 10.38 -11.04 11.89
CA THR A 211 11.36 -10.31 11.07
C THR A 211 12.71 -11.04 11.03
N ASN A 212 13.15 -11.61 12.16
CA ASN A 212 14.36 -12.43 12.17
C ASN A 212 14.19 -13.74 11.39
N GLY A 213 13.02 -14.37 11.47
CA GLY A 213 12.70 -15.58 10.70
C GLY A 213 12.73 -15.36 9.20
N VAL A 214 12.14 -14.26 8.71
CA VAL A 214 12.21 -13.86 7.30
C VAL A 214 13.66 -13.69 6.86
N ILE A 215 14.50 -13.03 7.69
CA ILE A 215 15.91 -12.84 7.38
C ILE A 215 16.66 -14.16 7.33
N LYS A 216 16.48 -15.05 8.32
CA LYS A 216 17.08 -16.39 8.32
C LYS A 216 16.69 -17.16 7.06
N THR A 217 15.40 -17.19 6.76
CA THR A 217 14.85 -17.86 5.57
C THR A 217 15.48 -17.34 4.28
N SER A 218 15.57 -16.01 4.13
CA SER A 218 16.20 -15.39 2.96
C SER A 218 17.69 -15.73 2.82
N GLN A 219 18.41 -15.90 3.93
CA GLN A 219 19.82 -16.28 3.93
C GLN A 219 19.99 -17.75 3.52
N PHE A 220 19.21 -18.66 4.10
CA PHE A 220 19.21 -20.08 3.73
C PHE A 220 18.84 -20.29 2.26
N GLN A 221 17.83 -19.57 1.77
CA GLN A 221 17.43 -19.62 0.36
C GLN A 221 18.54 -19.15 -0.58
N LYS A 222 19.22 -18.03 -0.27
CA LYS A 222 20.36 -17.56 -1.07
C LYS A 222 21.50 -18.57 -1.09
N GLN A 223 21.81 -19.20 0.04
CA GLN A 223 22.85 -20.23 0.13
C GLN A 223 22.48 -21.47 -0.70
N GLN A 224 21.24 -21.94 -0.63
CA GLN A 224 20.76 -23.06 -1.43
C GLN A 224 20.73 -22.75 -2.93
N GLN A 225 20.37 -21.53 -3.34
CA GLN A 225 20.44 -21.11 -4.73
C GLN A 225 21.87 -21.16 -5.28
N THR A 226 22.85 -20.68 -4.51
CA THR A 226 24.28 -20.76 -4.91
C THR A 226 24.84 -22.18 -4.92
N ALA A 227 24.27 -23.09 -4.13
CA ALA A 227 24.64 -24.51 -4.11
C ALA A 227 24.00 -25.28 -5.28
N ASN A 228 22.71 -25.07 -5.54
CA ASN A 228 21.96 -25.73 -6.61
C ASN A 228 22.37 -25.21 -8.00
N SER A 229 22.83 -23.96 -8.14
CA SER A 229 23.40 -23.46 -9.39
C SER A 229 24.71 -24.17 -9.80
N LYS A 230 25.38 -24.87 -8.88
CA LYS A 230 26.56 -25.70 -9.18
C LYS A 230 26.21 -27.16 -9.51
N HIS A 231 24.98 -27.59 -9.26
CA HIS A 231 24.46 -28.93 -9.53
C HIS A 231 23.10 -28.86 -10.24
N ALA A 232 23.10 -28.30 -11.46
CA ALA A 232 21.90 -27.96 -12.24
C ALA A 232 21.02 -29.15 -12.70
N ASN A 233 21.23 -30.38 -12.21
CA ASN A 233 20.52 -31.57 -12.68
C ASN A 233 19.56 -32.25 -11.68
N ASN A 234 19.40 -31.77 -10.44
CA ASN A 234 18.47 -32.41 -9.50
C ASN A 234 17.14 -31.67 -9.36
N SER A 235 16.16 -32.19 -10.12
CA SER A 235 14.76 -32.41 -9.70
C SER A 235 14.08 -31.31 -8.88
N GLY A 236 13.61 -30.26 -9.56
CA GLY A 236 12.34 -29.64 -9.23
C GLY A 236 11.54 -29.59 -10.52
N ILE A 237 10.42 -30.31 -10.61
CA ILE A 237 9.48 -30.11 -11.72
C ILE A 237 9.17 -28.60 -11.72
N LYS A 238 9.52 -27.90 -12.82
CA LYS A 238 9.10 -26.51 -13.00
C LYS A 238 7.58 -26.53 -13.13
N ILE A 239 6.87 -26.40 -12.01
CA ILE A 239 5.42 -26.28 -12.00
C ILE A 239 5.11 -25.00 -12.76
N LYS A 240 4.58 -25.13 -13.97
CA LYS A 240 4.09 -23.99 -14.73
C LYS A 240 2.88 -23.46 -13.96
N ILE A 241 3.05 -22.30 -13.33
CA ILE A 241 1.98 -21.66 -12.56
C ILE A 241 0.91 -21.21 -13.57
N PRO A 242 -0.35 -21.67 -13.46
CA PRO A 242 -1.44 -21.22 -14.32
C PRO A 242 -1.69 -19.72 -14.12
N VAL A 243 -2.10 -19.03 -15.18
CA VAL A 243 -2.33 -17.59 -15.16
C VAL A 243 -3.46 -17.22 -14.20
N GLU A 244 -4.47 -18.07 -14.07
CA GLU A 244 -5.60 -17.93 -13.14
C GLU A 244 -5.10 -17.82 -11.69
N LEU A 245 -4.12 -18.65 -11.34
CA LEU A 245 -3.52 -18.64 -10.00
C LEU A 245 -2.69 -17.38 -9.78
N GLU A 246 -1.97 -16.89 -10.80
CA GLU A 246 -1.21 -15.64 -10.71
C GLU A 246 -2.14 -14.43 -10.52
N VAL A 247 -3.27 -14.40 -11.23
CA VAL A 247 -4.31 -13.39 -11.07
C VAL A 247 -4.90 -13.44 -9.66
N GLU A 248 -5.17 -14.63 -9.13
CA GLU A 248 -5.68 -14.81 -7.76
C GLU A 248 -4.66 -14.32 -6.72
N ILE A 249 -3.38 -14.71 -6.86
CA ILE A 249 -2.27 -14.26 -6.01
C ILE A 249 -2.15 -12.74 -6.04
N PHE A 250 -2.19 -12.14 -7.23
CA PHE A 250 -2.13 -10.69 -7.40
C PHE A 250 -3.29 -9.99 -6.66
N LYS A 251 -4.53 -10.44 -6.89
CA LYS A 251 -5.71 -9.89 -6.21
C LYS A 251 -5.61 -10.04 -4.69
N ARG A 252 -5.07 -11.15 -4.18
CA ARG A 252 -4.90 -11.41 -2.75
C ARG A 252 -3.84 -10.50 -2.12
N ILE A 253 -2.67 -10.37 -2.74
CA ILE A 253 -1.60 -9.47 -2.27
C ILE A 253 -2.13 -8.04 -2.20
N GLU A 254 -2.86 -7.61 -3.23
CA GLU A 254 -3.48 -6.30 -3.24
C GLU A 254 -4.56 -6.15 -2.18
N LYS A 255 -5.33 -7.20 -1.87
CA LYS A 255 -6.29 -7.24 -0.76
C LYS A 255 -5.62 -7.20 0.62
N GLN A 256 -4.44 -7.79 0.76
CA GLN A 256 -3.70 -7.78 2.01
C GLN A 256 -3.03 -6.42 2.27
N ASN A 257 -2.51 -5.77 1.23
CA ASN A 257 -1.96 -4.43 1.30
C ASN A 257 -2.99 -3.34 1.72
N GLN A 258 -4.30 -3.65 1.70
CA GLN A 258 -5.39 -2.74 2.14
C GLN A 258 -5.43 -2.53 3.65
N LEU A 259 -4.87 -3.46 4.43
CA LEU A 259 -5.17 -3.59 5.87
C LEU A 259 -4.08 -3.04 6.80
N ILE A 260 -3.05 -2.37 6.26
CA ILE A 260 -1.76 -2.22 6.95
C ILE A 260 -1.79 -1.20 8.11
N PHE A 261 -2.71 -0.23 8.14
CA PHE A 261 -2.71 0.80 9.20
C PHE A 261 -4.10 1.16 9.73
N GLY A 262 -4.32 0.93 11.02
CA GLY A 262 -5.51 1.42 11.73
C GLY A 262 -5.53 2.95 11.89
N ASN A 263 -6.72 3.52 12.14
CA ASN A 263 -6.94 4.96 12.22
C ASN A 263 -6.00 5.69 13.20
N ASN A 264 -5.71 5.10 14.36
CA ASN A 264 -4.87 5.72 15.38
C ASN A 264 -3.41 5.89 14.91
N VAL A 265 -2.90 4.92 14.15
CA VAL A 265 -1.54 4.95 13.62
C VAL A 265 -1.45 6.04 12.53
N ARG A 266 -2.46 6.11 11.65
CA ARG A 266 -2.55 7.16 10.63
C ARG A 266 -2.59 8.56 11.24
N ALA A 267 -3.36 8.75 12.31
CA ALA A 267 -3.43 10.02 13.02
C ALA A 267 -2.06 10.42 13.62
N LEU A 268 -1.33 9.47 14.21
CA LEU A 268 0.00 9.71 14.74
C LEU A 268 0.98 10.13 13.62
N PHE A 269 0.99 9.42 12.49
CA PHE A 269 1.84 9.79 11.34
C PHE A 269 1.51 11.19 10.82
N LEU A 270 0.22 11.53 10.72
CA LEU A 270 -0.21 12.87 10.31
C LEU A 270 0.33 13.93 11.27
N LEU A 271 0.14 13.75 12.58
CA LEU A 271 0.62 14.70 13.60
C LEU A 271 2.14 14.86 13.55
N CYS A 272 2.90 13.75 13.48
CA CYS A 272 4.35 13.81 13.38
C CYS A 272 4.82 14.54 12.11
N SER A 273 4.19 14.24 10.97
CA SER A 273 4.54 14.89 9.69
C SER A 273 4.19 16.38 9.69
N PHE A 274 3.05 16.75 10.28
CA PHE A 274 2.60 18.13 10.40
C PHE A 274 3.52 18.95 11.30
N SER A 275 3.93 18.40 12.45
CA SER A 275 4.90 19.05 13.34
C SER A 275 6.23 19.31 12.64
N LEU A 276 6.76 18.33 11.90
CA LEU A 276 7.98 18.52 11.11
C LEU A 276 7.83 19.59 10.03
N PHE A 277 6.66 19.65 9.38
CA PHE A 277 6.34 20.68 8.41
C PHE A 277 6.33 22.08 9.04
N ILE A 278 5.66 22.28 10.17
CA ILE A 278 5.66 23.58 10.88
C ILE A 278 7.07 24.00 11.27
N ILE A 279 7.87 23.08 11.83
CA ILE A 279 9.27 23.35 12.20
C ILE A 279 10.09 23.78 10.97
N SER A 280 9.84 23.20 9.79
CA SER A 280 10.58 23.53 8.58
C SER A 280 10.35 24.96 8.06
N TYR A 281 9.19 25.56 8.36
CA TYR A 281 8.84 26.89 7.86
C TYR A 281 8.89 28.00 8.92
N ILE A 282 9.10 27.67 10.20
CA ILE A 282 9.07 28.65 11.31
C ILE A 282 10.14 29.75 11.19
N GLN A 283 11.26 29.47 10.50
CA GLN A 283 12.33 30.44 10.24
C GLN A 283 12.17 31.17 8.90
N ILE A 284 11.23 30.76 8.06
CA ILE A 284 11.03 31.28 6.70
C ILE A 284 9.83 32.23 6.63
N LEU A 285 8.75 31.89 7.34
CA LEU A 285 7.49 32.63 7.32
C LEU A 285 7.20 33.23 8.71
N GLU A 286 6.55 34.39 8.71
CA GLU A 286 5.99 34.94 9.95
C GLU A 286 4.89 34.01 10.50
N ALA A 287 4.70 34.02 11.83
CA ALA A 287 3.83 33.06 12.50
C ALA A 287 2.38 33.07 11.96
N HIS A 288 1.82 34.25 11.65
CA HIS A 288 0.47 34.35 11.11
C HIS A 288 0.38 33.83 9.68
N SER A 289 1.32 34.21 8.80
CA SER A 289 1.40 33.73 7.42
C SER A 289 1.61 32.22 7.36
N LEU A 290 2.41 31.65 8.28
CA LEU A 290 2.61 30.21 8.41
C LEU A 290 1.32 29.48 8.76
N VAL A 291 0.54 30.00 9.70
CA VAL A 291 -0.77 29.42 10.05
C VAL A 291 -1.72 29.48 8.86
N ILE A 292 -1.79 30.61 8.16
CA ILE A 292 -2.63 30.77 6.96
C ILE A 292 -2.18 29.78 5.87
N PHE A 293 -0.88 29.66 5.63
CA PHE A 293 -0.30 28.74 4.64
C PHE A 293 -0.60 27.28 4.98
N ALA A 294 -0.41 26.87 6.24
CA ALA A 294 -0.72 25.53 6.71
C ALA A 294 -2.21 25.20 6.56
N LEU A 295 -3.10 26.14 6.87
CA LEU A 295 -4.55 25.98 6.69
C LEU A 295 -4.94 25.92 5.21
N ALA A 296 -4.30 26.70 4.34
CA ALA A 296 -4.53 26.67 2.90
C ALA A 296 -4.13 25.31 2.30
N ILE A 297 -2.96 24.77 2.68
CA ILE A 297 -2.54 23.41 2.29
C ILE A 297 -3.53 22.38 2.85
N MET A 298 -3.93 22.49 4.12
CA MET A 298 -4.86 21.54 4.71
C MET A 298 -6.21 21.54 3.99
N LEU A 299 -6.75 22.71 3.64
CA LEU A 299 -7.97 22.84 2.85
C LEU A 299 -7.84 22.15 1.49
N HIS A 300 -6.70 22.36 0.81
CA HIS A 300 -6.39 21.72 -0.47
C HIS A 300 -6.35 20.19 -0.35
N GLU A 301 -5.55 19.64 0.56
CA GLU A 301 -5.43 18.19 0.71
C GLU A 301 -6.72 17.51 1.22
N VAL A 302 -7.47 18.19 2.09
CA VAL A 302 -8.78 17.70 2.55
C VAL A 302 -9.76 17.63 1.38
N GLY A 303 -9.69 18.58 0.44
CA GLY A 303 -10.44 18.53 -0.81
C GLY A 303 -10.20 17.24 -1.61
N HIS A 304 -8.92 16.89 -1.81
CA HIS A 304 -8.57 15.60 -2.42
C HIS A 304 -9.12 14.41 -1.62
N VAL A 305 -8.93 14.39 -0.30
CA VAL A 305 -9.39 13.28 0.56
C VAL A 305 -10.90 13.08 0.52
N ILE A 306 -11.68 14.17 0.54
CA ILE A 306 -13.14 14.12 0.44
C ILE A 306 -13.54 13.53 -0.91
N ALA A 307 -12.99 14.05 -2.01
CA ALA A 307 -13.29 13.55 -3.34
C ALA A 307 -12.89 12.08 -3.53
N MET A 308 -11.74 11.68 -2.99
CA MET A 308 -11.29 10.28 -2.98
C MET A 308 -12.31 9.39 -2.26
N LYS A 309 -12.77 9.79 -1.06
CA LYS A 309 -13.80 9.04 -0.32
C LYS A 309 -15.13 8.96 -1.09
N LEU A 310 -15.58 10.06 -1.70
CA LEU A 310 -16.81 10.10 -2.51
C LEU A 310 -16.71 9.20 -3.75
N CYS A 311 -15.53 9.11 -4.35
CA CYS A 311 -15.25 8.22 -5.48
C CYS A 311 -14.99 6.76 -5.07
N GLY A 312 -15.06 6.43 -3.78
CA GLY A 312 -14.86 5.08 -3.27
C GLY A 312 -13.39 4.64 -3.15
N TYR A 313 -12.45 5.57 -3.20
CA TYR A 313 -11.06 5.28 -2.84
C TYR A 313 -10.99 4.91 -1.37
N ARG A 314 -10.09 3.99 -1.05
CA ARG A 314 -9.89 3.49 0.32
C ARG A 314 -8.56 4.01 0.86
N ASP A 315 -8.42 3.95 2.18
CA ASP A 315 -7.16 4.26 2.87
C ASP A 315 -6.56 5.63 2.52
N THR A 316 -7.43 6.63 2.44
CA THR A 316 -7.03 8.03 2.23
C THR A 316 -6.28 8.55 3.46
N SER A 317 -5.10 9.12 3.28
CA SER A 317 -4.31 9.79 4.31
C SER A 317 -3.66 11.06 3.77
N ILE A 318 -3.34 11.98 4.68
CA ILE A 318 -2.59 13.20 4.36
C ILE A 318 -1.23 13.07 5.04
N LEU A 319 -0.17 13.33 4.28
CA LEU A 319 1.20 13.39 4.78
C LEU A 319 1.78 14.77 4.47
N PHE A 320 2.24 15.48 5.50
CA PHE A 320 2.96 16.73 5.29
C PHE A 320 4.44 16.45 5.00
N LEU A 321 4.97 17.10 3.97
CA LEU A 321 6.37 17.01 3.55
C LEU A 321 7.09 18.30 3.93
N PRO A 322 8.09 18.24 4.82
CA PRO A 322 8.90 19.41 5.19
C PRO A 322 9.43 20.14 3.96
N PHE A 323 9.36 21.47 3.98
CA PHE A 323 9.83 22.38 2.92
C PHE A 323 9.16 22.23 1.53
N LEU A 324 8.20 21.31 1.35
CA LEU A 324 7.51 21.09 0.08
C LEU A 324 6.02 21.43 0.14
N GLY A 325 5.31 20.94 1.16
CA GLY A 325 3.86 21.04 1.24
C GLY A 325 3.24 19.81 1.89
N ALA A 326 2.18 19.27 1.29
CA ALA A 326 1.57 18.02 1.71
C ALA A 326 1.21 17.16 0.49
N VAL A 327 0.88 15.90 0.76
CA VAL A 327 0.39 14.98 -0.25
C VAL A 327 -0.76 14.17 0.34
N ALA A 328 -1.91 14.27 -0.30
CA ALA A 328 -3.00 13.32 -0.12
C ALA A 328 -2.64 12.03 -0.85
N THR A 329 -2.49 10.97 -0.07
CA THR A 329 -2.32 9.62 -0.59
C THR A 329 -3.63 8.88 -0.39
N ALA A 330 -3.95 8.02 -1.34
CA ALA A 330 -4.97 7.02 -1.14
C ALA A 330 -4.49 5.73 -1.73
N ARG A 331 -5.18 4.66 -1.35
CA ARG A 331 -5.00 3.42 -2.05
C ARG A 331 -5.48 3.58 -3.49
N GLU A 332 -4.63 3.18 -4.43
CA GLU A 332 -4.96 3.17 -5.85
C GLU A 332 -6.26 2.43 -6.07
N LYS A 333 -7.23 3.14 -6.66
CA LYS A 333 -8.50 2.57 -7.08
C LYS A 333 -8.33 2.08 -8.50
N TYR A 334 -8.42 0.77 -8.65
CA TYR A 334 -8.21 0.09 -9.91
C TYR A 334 -9.23 0.53 -10.98
N ASP A 335 -10.49 0.53 -10.63
CA ASP A 335 -11.63 0.89 -11.48
C ASP A 335 -11.90 2.40 -11.51
N ALA A 336 -10.91 3.24 -11.18
CA ALA A 336 -11.06 4.68 -11.25
C ALA A 336 -11.30 5.13 -12.69
N THR A 337 -12.46 5.72 -12.94
CA THR A 337 -12.74 6.32 -14.26
C THR A 337 -11.95 7.62 -14.43
N LEU A 338 -11.64 7.99 -15.69
CA LEU A 338 -10.98 9.27 -15.99
C LEU A 338 -11.66 10.47 -15.30
N ALA A 339 -13.00 10.49 -15.30
CA ALA A 339 -13.77 11.55 -14.67
C ALA A 339 -13.59 11.59 -13.15
N GLN A 340 -13.54 10.43 -12.49
CA GLN A 340 -13.24 10.34 -11.05
C GLN A 340 -11.83 10.85 -10.75
N SER A 341 -10.83 10.47 -11.55
CA SER A 341 -9.45 10.92 -11.38
C SER A 341 -9.32 12.44 -11.54
N ILE A 342 -9.96 13.03 -12.57
CA ILE A 342 -9.95 14.49 -12.78
C ILE A 342 -10.74 15.22 -11.69
N PHE A 343 -11.88 14.67 -11.26
CA PHE A 343 -12.65 15.23 -10.14
C PHE A 343 -11.82 15.27 -8.85
N VAL A 344 -11.11 14.18 -8.53
CA VAL A 344 -10.20 14.14 -7.37
C VAL A 344 -9.11 15.20 -7.51
N LEU A 345 -8.47 15.32 -8.68
CA LEU A 345 -7.39 16.28 -8.91
C LEU A 345 -7.86 17.74 -8.88
N LEU A 346 -9.11 18.03 -9.26
CA LEU A 346 -9.69 19.37 -9.18
C LEU A 346 -10.22 19.71 -7.78
N ALA A 347 -10.61 18.71 -7.00
CA ALA A 347 -11.22 18.91 -5.68
C ALA A 347 -10.24 19.48 -4.64
N GLY A 348 -8.93 19.37 -4.85
CA GLY A 348 -7.94 20.07 -4.04
C GLY A 348 -7.87 21.57 -4.37
N PRO A 349 -7.54 21.95 -5.61
CA PRO A 349 -7.33 23.35 -5.96
C PRO A 349 -8.60 24.21 -5.97
N LEU A 350 -9.73 23.69 -6.47
CA LEU A 350 -10.92 24.52 -6.73
C LEU A 350 -11.53 25.16 -5.46
N PRO A 351 -11.74 24.44 -4.34
CA PRO A 351 -12.35 25.04 -3.15
C PRO A 351 -11.55 26.20 -2.59
N GLY A 352 -10.23 26.04 -2.48
CA GLY A 352 -9.35 27.09 -1.98
C GLY A 352 -9.24 28.26 -2.95
N LEU A 353 -9.21 28.00 -4.26
CA LEU A 353 -9.19 29.03 -5.29
C LEU A 353 -10.46 29.90 -5.26
N ILE A 354 -11.64 29.26 -5.24
CA ILE A 354 -12.92 29.97 -5.19
C ILE A 354 -13.02 30.80 -3.90
N LEU A 355 -12.67 30.19 -2.76
CA LEU A 355 -12.67 30.89 -1.47
C LEU A 355 -11.72 32.10 -1.49
N GLY A 356 -10.50 31.92 -2.01
CA GLY A 356 -9.52 33.00 -2.12
C GLY A 356 -10.00 34.15 -3.00
N ILE A 357 -10.62 33.86 -4.15
CA ILE A 357 -11.20 34.88 -5.04
C ILE A 357 -12.32 35.64 -4.32
N CYS A 358 -13.26 34.93 -3.68
CA CYS A 358 -14.34 35.55 -2.94
C CYS A 358 -13.83 36.45 -1.81
N LEU A 359 -12.87 35.98 -1.01
CA LEU A 359 -12.25 36.74 0.07
C LEU A 359 -11.48 37.97 -0.45
N GLY A 360 -10.75 37.84 -1.56
CA GLY A 360 -10.01 38.96 -2.13
C GLY A 360 -10.94 40.07 -2.61
N ILE A 361 -12.03 39.72 -3.30
CA ILE A 361 -13.04 40.67 -3.78
C ILE A 361 -13.76 41.35 -2.60
N THR A 362 -14.10 40.58 -1.56
CA THR A 362 -14.87 41.08 -0.40
C THR A 362 -14.02 41.64 0.73
N SER A 363 -12.68 41.63 0.60
CA SER A 363 -11.71 41.99 1.66
C SER A 363 -11.98 43.33 2.32
N ALA A 364 -12.43 44.34 1.56
CA ALA A 364 -12.75 45.67 2.07
C ALA A 364 -13.95 45.72 3.03
N SER A 365 -14.78 44.67 3.06
CA SER A 365 -15.96 44.57 3.93
C SER A 365 -15.66 44.00 5.32
N PHE A 366 -14.41 43.58 5.57
CA PHE A 366 -13.99 42.98 6.83
C PHE A 366 -13.22 43.98 7.72
N GLY A 367 -13.23 43.74 9.03
CA GLY A 367 -12.54 44.61 10.00
C GLY A 367 -11.01 44.66 9.86
N ASN A 368 -10.40 43.67 9.21
CA ASN A 368 -8.97 43.68 8.86
C ASN A 368 -8.75 43.31 7.39
N PRO A 369 -8.88 44.28 6.46
CA PRO A 369 -8.75 44.03 5.03
C PRO A 369 -7.37 43.50 4.62
N PHE A 370 -6.31 43.89 5.33
CA PHE A 370 -4.94 43.46 5.02
C PHE A 370 -4.77 41.94 5.25
N LEU A 371 -5.18 41.45 6.42
CA LEU A 371 -5.12 40.02 6.75
C LEU A 371 -5.99 39.20 5.80
N ILE A 372 -7.21 39.66 5.48
CA ILE A 372 -8.08 38.95 4.53
C ILE A 372 -7.47 38.91 3.12
N LYS A 373 -6.81 39.99 2.71
CA LYS A 373 -6.12 40.03 1.41
C LYS A 373 -4.90 39.10 1.38
N GLU A 374 -4.19 38.96 2.50
CA GLU A 374 -3.11 37.98 2.64
C GLU A 374 -3.64 36.54 2.54
N VAL A 375 -4.72 36.21 3.26
CA VAL A 375 -5.41 34.91 3.18
C VAL A 375 -5.85 34.62 1.74
N ALA A 376 -6.48 35.59 1.08
CA ALA A 376 -6.88 35.47 -0.31
C ALA A 376 -5.68 35.25 -1.23
N GLY A 377 -4.60 36.00 -1.06
CA GLY A 377 -3.37 35.86 -1.85
C GLY A 377 -2.74 34.48 -1.72
N ILE A 378 -2.63 33.95 -0.51
CA ILE A 378 -2.09 32.60 -0.26
C ILE A 378 -2.98 31.53 -0.89
N LEU A 379 -4.30 31.60 -0.67
CA LEU A 379 -5.27 30.67 -1.25
C LEU A 379 -5.24 30.69 -2.79
N ILE A 380 -5.27 31.87 -3.40
CA ILE A 380 -5.24 32.01 -4.86
C ILE A 380 -3.93 31.46 -5.41
N SER A 381 -2.78 31.88 -4.84
CA SER A 381 -1.46 31.52 -5.36
C SER A 381 -1.19 30.02 -5.26
N LEU A 382 -1.46 29.41 -4.10
CA LEU A 382 -1.25 27.99 -3.87
C LEU A 382 -2.06 27.15 -4.87
N ASN A 383 -3.36 27.46 -5.00
CA ASN A 383 -4.25 26.66 -5.82
C ASN A 383 -4.06 26.90 -7.33
N LEU A 384 -3.70 28.12 -7.75
CA LEU A 384 -3.33 28.38 -9.14
C LEU A 384 -2.03 27.69 -9.53
N ILE A 385 -1.02 27.69 -8.66
CA ILE A 385 0.22 26.95 -8.89
C ILE A 385 -0.11 25.47 -9.10
N ASN A 386 -0.92 24.88 -8.22
CA ASN A 386 -1.32 23.47 -8.35
C ASN A 386 -2.19 23.19 -9.59
N LEU A 387 -2.87 24.18 -10.16
CA LEU A 387 -3.58 24.05 -11.44
C LEU A 387 -2.71 24.26 -12.68
N MET A 388 -1.44 24.62 -12.55
CA MET A 388 -0.57 24.77 -13.71
C MET A 388 -0.33 23.42 -14.41
N PRO A 389 -0.25 23.38 -15.74
CA PRO A 389 0.03 22.16 -16.51
C PRO A 389 1.51 21.76 -16.44
N ILE A 390 2.05 21.62 -15.22
CA ILE A 390 3.45 21.28 -14.94
C ILE A 390 3.44 20.01 -14.09
N TYR A 391 3.94 18.90 -14.61
CA TYR A 391 4.06 17.67 -13.82
C TYR A 391 5.15 17.85 -12.74
N PRO A 392 4.93 17.45 -11.47
CA PRO A 392 3.84 16.62 -10.94
C PRO A 392 2.74 17.38 -10.16
N LEU A 393 2.53 18.66 -10.43
CA LEU A 393 1.39 19.41 -9.88
C LEU A 393 0.07 18.81 -10.37
N ASP A 394 -1.05 19.10 -9.71
CA ASP A 394 -2.32 18.46 -10.03
C ASP A 394 -2.83 18.80 -11.43
N GLY A 395 -2.66 20.06 -11.87
CA GLY A 395 -2.92 20.49 -13.24
C GLY A 395 -2.02 19.78 -14.26
N GLY A 396 -0.77 19.49 -13.88
CA GLY A 396 0.13 18.64 -14.66
C GLY A 396 -0.39 17.21 -14.78
N LYS A 397 -0.86 16.60 -13.69
CA LYS A 397 -1.49 15.27 -13.72
C LYS A 397 -2.77 15.27 -14.56
N ILE A 398 -3.61 16.30 -14.47
CA ILE A 398 -4.82 16.46 -15.29
C ILE A 398 -4.44 16.55 -16.77
N ALA A 399 -3.49 17.41 -17.12
CA ALA A 399 -3.01 17.57 -18.50
C ALA A 399 -2.43 16.25 -19.05
N ASN A 400 -1.68 15.52 -18.23
CA ASN A 400 -1.15 14.21 -18.59
C ASN A 400 -2.28 13.21 -18.91
N LEU A 401 -3.27 13.10 -18.04
CA LEU A 401 -4.42 12.21 -18.22
C LEU A 401 -5.25 12.56 -19.46
N LEU A 402 -5.44 13.84 -19.75
CA LEU A 402 -6.28 14.32 -20.85
C LEU A 402 -5.60 14.21 -22.23
N ILE A 403 -4.30 14.50 -22.30
CA ILE A 403 -3.59 14.74 -23.57
C ILE A 403 -2.52 13.68 -23.85
N PHE A 404 -1.66 13.41 -22.87
CA PHE A 404 -0.40 12.70 -23.09
C PHE A 404 -0.44 11.19 -22.77
N SER A 405 -1.40 10.75 -21.95
CA SER A 405 -1.61 9.35 -21.55
C SER A 405 -1.87 8.41 -22.74
N LYS A 406 -2.38 8.95 -23.86
CA LYS A 406 -2.68 8.19 -25.09
C LYS A 406 -1.44 7.70 -25.83
N PHE A 407 -0.34 8.45 -25.76
CA PHE A 407 0.88 8.12 -26.49
C PHE A 407 1.99 7.76 -25.51
N ALA A 408 2.55 6.56 -25.69
CA ALA A 408 3.44 5.97 -24.69
C ALA A 408 4.66 6.83 -24.32
N TYR A 409 5.23 7.56 -25.29
CA TYR A 409 6.39 8.42 -25.05
C TYR A 409 6.04 9.88 -24.75
N SER A 410 4.82 10.34 -25.06
CA SER A 410 4.46 11.75 -24.86
C SER A 410 4.28 12.11 -23.39
N ASP A 411 3.76 11.17 -22.59
CA ASP A 411 3.70 11.26 -21.12
C ASP A 411 5.10 11.50 -20.53
N ILE A 412 6.10 10.75 -21.00
CA ILE A 412 7.47 10.86 -20.51
C ILE A 412 8.08 12.21 -20.87
N LEU A 413 7.90 12.66 -22.11
CA LEU A 413 8.37 13.97 -22.57
C LEU A 413 7.74 15.10 -21.75
N PHE A 414 6.43 15.03 -21.50
CA PHE A 414 5.73 16.02 -20.69
C PHE A 414 6.25 16.06 -19.25
N ARG A 415 6.50 14.89 -18.63
CA ARG A 415 7.14 14.82 -17.30
C ARG A 415 8.53 15.44 -17.30
N LEU A 416 9.35 15.17 -18.32
CA LEU A 416 10.68 15.75 -18.45
C LEU A 416 10.65 17.28 -18.55
N LEU A 417 9.73 17.84 -19.33
CA LEU A 417 9.54 19.27 -19.43
C LEU A 417 9.10 19.88 -18.09
N GLY A 418 8.18 19.22 -17.37
CA GLY A 418 7.78 19.64 -16.02
C GLY A 418 8.95 19.62 -15.02
N LEU A 419 9.77 18.57 -15.04
CA LEU A 419 10.96 18.46 -14.20
C LEU A 419 12.03 19.49 -14.56
N PHE A 420 12.17 19.84 -15.84
CA PHE A 420 13.07 20.91 -16.27
C PHE A 420 12.64 22.26 -15.69
N VAL A 421 11.35 22.59 -15.79
CA VAL A 421 10.79 23.82 -15.20
C VAL A 421 11.01 23.85 -13.68
N LEU A 422 10.72 22.76 -12.98
CA LEU A 422 10.99 22.65 -11.53
C LEU A 422 12.48 22.76 -11.21
N GLY A 423 13.35 22.21 -12.06
CA GLY A 423 14.81 22.33 -11.95
C GLY A 423 15.28 23.78 -12.08
N CYS A 424 14.67 24.57 -12.96
CA CYS A 424 14.96 26.01 -13.05
C CYS A 424 14.55 26.74 -11.75
N PHE A 425 13.38 26.42 -11.18
CA PHE A 425 12.95 26.98 -9.88
C PHE A 425 13.84 26.53 -8.71
N ALA A 426 14.50 25.38 -8.84
CA ALA A 426 15.38 24.86 -7.80
C ALA A 426 16.61 25.75 -7.53
N VAL A 427 16.95 26.66 -8.44
CA VAL A 427 17.98 27.69 -8.22
C VAL A 427 17.58 28.64 -7.08
N MET A 428 16.30 29.00 -6.99
CA MET A 428 15.77 29.86 -5.94
C MET A 428 15.41 29.09 -4.67
N GLN A 429 15.04 27.82 -4.81
CA GLN A 429 14.65 26.93 -3.72
C GLN A 429 15.39 25.59 -3.84
N PRO A 430 16.63 25.48 -3.30
CA PRO A 430 17.50 24.31 -3.50
C PRO A 430 16.89 22.97 -3.08
N ILE A 431 15.92 22.98 -2.16
CA ILE A 431 15.22 21.76 -1.73
C ILE A 431 14.45 21.07 -2.87
N LEU A 432 14.02 21.82 -3.90
CA LEU A 432 13.36 21.26 -5.08
C LEU A 432 14.29 20.33 -5.88
N ILE A 433 15.61 20.46 -5.75
CA ILE A 433 16.58 19.55 -6.39
C ILE A 433 16.37 18.11 -5.94
N VAL A 434 16.10 17.89 -4.64
CA VAL A 434 15.82 16.55 -4.11
C VAL A 434 14.61 15.94 -4.80
N PHE A 435 13.56 16.74 -5.00
CA PHE A 435 12.35 16.32 -5.66
C PHE A 435 12.55 15.99 -7.15
N VAL A 436 13.34 16.81 -7.85
CA VAL A 436 13.73 16.56 -9.25
C VAL A 436 14.53 15.26 -9.37
N ILE A 437 15.52 15.03 -8.49
CA ILE A 437 16.33 13.81 -8.48
C ILE A 437 15.44 12.58 -8.24
N LEU A 438 14.56 12.61 -7.24
CA LEU A 438 13.67 11.49 -6.94
C LEU A 438 12.78 11.11 -8.14
N ASN A 439 12.29 12.09 -8.89
CA ASN A 439 11.49 11.83 -10.10
C ASN A 439 12.35 11.35 -11.28
N LEU A 440 13.56 11.87 -11.45
CA LEU A 440 14.50 11.41 -12.50
C LEU A 440 14.90 9.94 -12.31
N LEU A 441 15.08 9.49 -11.06
CA LEU A 441 15.38 8.09 -10.77
C LEU A 441 14.28 7.12 -11.24
N ASN A 442 13.02 7.59 -11.33
CA ASN A 442 11.88 6.80 -11.81
C ASN A 442 11.73 6.80 -13.35
N LEU A 443 12.52 7.62 -14.06
CA LEU A 443 12.39 7.80 -15.51
C LEU A 443 12.78 6.54 -16.32
N PRO A 444 13.88 5.82 -16.02
CA PRO A 444 14.23 4.61 -16.77
C PRO A 444 13.14 3.53 -16.67
N TYR A 445 12.52 3.41 -15.50
CA TYR A 445 11.38 2.52 -15.29
C TYR A 445 10.17 2.95 -16.15
N SER A 446 9.88 4.26 -16.20
CA SER A 446 8.78 4.82 -17.00
C SER A 446 8.97 4.58 -18.50
N PHE A 447 10.19 4.71 -19.04
CA PHE A 447 10.52 4.39 -20.43
C PHE A 447 10.32 2.92 -20.75
N ARG A 448 10.78 2.02 -19.88
CA ARG A 448 10.57 0.57 -20.04
C ARG A 448 9.08 0.25 -20.05
N LEU A 449 8.33 0.79 -19.09
CA LEU A 449 6.89 0.61 -18.99
C LEU A 449 6.15 1.11 -20.25
N ALA A 450 6.54 2.27 -20.80
CA ALA A 450 5.98 2.79 -22.05
C ALA A 450 6.19 1.84 -23.22
N LYS A 451 7.42 1.33 -23.40
CA LYS A 451 7.73 0.35 -24.44
C LYS A 451 6.88 -0.92 -24.31
N THR A 452 6.83 -1.48 -23.10
CA THR A 452 6.04 -2.70 -22.82
C THR A 452 4.54 -2.48 -23.01
N SER A 453 4.03 -1.28 -22.68
CA SER A 453 2.61 -0.96 -22.89
C SER A 453 2.20 -0.91 -24.37
N LEU A 454 3.08 -0.45 -25.26
CA LEU A 454 2.84 -0.47 -26.70
C LEU A 454 2.79 -1.90 -27.23
N GLN A 455 3.74 -2.73 -26.81
CA GLN A 455 3.80 -4.14 -27.19
C GLN A 455 2.59 -4.92 -26.67
N LEU A 456 2.16 -4.66 -25.43
CA LEU A 456 0.94 -5.22 -24.85
C LEU A 456 -0.29 -4.81 -25.66
N LYS A 457 -0.41 -3.54 -26.06
CA LYS A 457 -1.55 -3.07 -26.88
C LYS A 457 -1.61 -3.80 -28.23
N GLN A 458 -0.47 -4.04 -28.87
CA GLN A 458 -0.39 -4.83 -30.10
C GLN A 458 -0.83 -6.28 -29.86
N PHE A 459 -0.37 -6.91 -28.78
CA PHE A 459 -0.75 -8.27 -28.39
C PHE A 459 -2.26 -8.39 -28.13
N LEU A 460 -2.84 -7.47 -27.35
CA LEU A 460 -4.28 -7.49 -27.03
C LEU A 460 -5.16 -7.27 -28.26
N ASN A 461 -4.72 -6.42 -29.20
CA ASN A 461 -5.44 -6.20 -30.45
C ASN A 461 -5.41 -7.44 -31.37
N ALA A 462 -4.33 -8.22 -31.33
CA ALA A 462 -4.21 -9.45 -32.11
C ALA A 462 -5.07 -10.60 -31.55
N ASN A 463 -5.29 -10.63 -30.23
CA ASN A 463 -6.03 -11.69 -29.53
C ASN A 463 -7.50 -11.31 -29.26
N SER A 464 -8.15 -10.66 -30.23
CA SER A 464 -9.44 -9.97 -30.12
C SER A 464 -10.61 -10.82 -29.56
N GLN A 465 -10.79 -10.80 -28.23
CA GLN A 465 -12.04 -11.03 -27.50
C GLN A 465 -11.90 -10.54 -26.04
N THR A 466 -11.41 -9.32 -25.85
CA THR A 466 -11.17 -8.76 -24.51
C THR A 466 -12.45 -8.15 -23.94
N SER A 467 -13.29 -8.99 -23.32
CA SER A 467 -14.17 -8.49 -22.26
C SER A 467 -13.31 -7.90 -21.15
N SER A 468 -13.69 -6.75 -20.60
CA SER A 468 -12.99 -6.04 -19.52
C SER A 468 -12.65 -6.93 -18.32
N ASP A 469 -13.41 -8.01 -18.13
CA ASP A 469 -13.27 -8.96 -17.03
C ASP A 469 -12.02 -9.87 -17.15
N ASN A 470 -11.47 -10.05 -18.36
CA ASN A 470 -10.29 -10.89 -18.63
C ASN A 470 -9.01 -10.11 -18.95
N LEU A 471 -9.02 -8.77 -18.87
CA LEU A 471 -7.83 -7.95 -19.18
C LEU A 471 -6.62 -8.34 -18.33
N LEU A 472 -6.82 -8.54 -17.03
CA LEU A 472 -5.74 -8.89 -16.11
C LEU A 472 -5.12 -10.25 -16.48
N HIS A 473 -5.95 -11.22 -16.90
CA HIS A 473 -5.50 -12.53 -17.36
C HIS A 473 -4.59 -12.40 -18.58
N HIS A 474 -5.03 -11.69 -19.63
CA HIS A 474 -4.21 -11.49 -20.83
C HIS A 474 -2.93 -10.67 -20.59
N ILE A 475 -2.92 -9.76 -19.61
CA ILE A 475 -1.67 -9.07 -19.22
C ILE A 475 -0.69 -10.06 -18.61
N PHE A 476 -1.15 -10.97 -17.75
CA PHE A 476 -0.30 -12.02 -17.20
C PHE A 476 0.20 -12.98 -18.29
N GLU A 477 -0.66 -13.37 -19.24
CA GLU A 477 -0.25 -14.18 -20.41
C GLU A 477 0.86 -13.48 -21.20
N TYR A 478 0.66 -12.20 -21.54
CA TYR A 478 1.65 -11.41 -22.27
C TYR A 478 2.96 -11.31 -21.49
N VAL A 479 2.92 -11.00 -20.19
CA VAL A 479 4.12 -10.88 -19.36
C VAL A 479 4.85 -12.22 -19.26
N ASN A 480 4.12 -13.35 -19.18
CA ASN A 480 4.72 -14.69 -19.18
C ASN A 480 5.39 -15.06 -20.50
N GLN A 481 4.83 -14.61 -21.64
CA GLN A 481 5.40 -14.86 -22.96
C GLN A 481 6.56 -13.91 -23.32
N SER A 482 6.57 -12.70 -22.78
CA SER A 482 7.50 -11.63 -23.13
C SER A 482 8.67 -11.44 -22.16
N ALA A 483 8.64 -12.05 -20.96
CA ALA A 483 9.66 -11.84 -19.96
C ALA A 483 10.93 -12.68 -20.21
N ASP A 484 12.09 -11.99 -20.30
CA ASP A 484 13.38 -12.56 -19.96
C ASP A 484 13.36 -13.05 -18.50
N ASP A 485 13.79 -14.30 -18.26
CA ASP A 485 13.79 -15.02 -16.96
C ASP A 485 14.35 -14.21 -15.75
N LYS A 486 15.13 -13.15 -15.99
CA LYS A 486 15.79 -12.34 -14.93
C LYS A 486 14.87 -11.38 -14.17
N LEU A 487 13.70 -11.02 -14.71
CA LEU A 487 12.78 -10.05 -14.07
C LEU A 487 11.79 -10.71 -13.08
N LEU A 488 11.74 -12.05 -13.08
CA LEU A 488 10.60 -12.84 -12.63
C LEU A 488 10.38 -12.95 -11.11
N ALA A 489 11.34 -12.63 -10.25
CA ALA A 489 11.15 -12.87 -8.80
C ALA A 489 10.44 -11.71 -8.07
N ASN A 490 10.85 -10.45 -8.27
CA ASN A 490 10.48 -9.36 -7.34
C ASN A 490 9.72 -8.18 -7.98
N GLY A 491 9.46 -8.20 -9.30
CA GLY A 491 8.92 -7.04 -10.02
C GLY A 491 7.67 -7.29 -10.86
N LYS A 492 7.29 -8.56 -11.08
CA LYS A 492 6.21 -8.96 -11.99
C LYS A 492 4.86 -8.34 -11.62
N ASN A 493 4.47 -8.45 -10.35
CA ASN A 493 3.20 -7.87 -9.87
C ASN A 493 3.16 -6.35 -10.05
N SER A 494 4.28 -5.66 -9.81
CA SER A 494 4.38 -4.21 -10.03
C SER A 494 4.27 -3.86 -11.52
N LEU A 495 4.93 -4.63 -12.40
CA LEU A 495 4.82 -4.44 -13.85
C LEU A 495 3.37 -4.64 -14.33
N VAL A 496 2.74 -5.77 -13.97
CA VAL A 496 1.35 -6.09 -14.34
C VAL A 496 0.40 -4.98 -13.87
N LYS A 497 0.55 -4.55 -12.61
CA LYS A 497 -0.22 -3.45 -12.02
C LYS A 497 -0.11 -2.17 -12.83
N ASN A 498 1.11 -1.74 -13.15
CA ASN A 498 1.37 -0.49 -13.87
C ASN A 498 0.90 -0.57 -15.34
N LEU A 499 1.04 -1.72 -15.99
CA LEU A 499 0.52 -1.95 -17.34
C LEU A 499 -1.00 -1.88 -17.38
N TRP A 500 -1.66 -2.49 -16.41
CA TRP A 500 -3.11 -2.51 -16.28
C TRP A 500 -3.68 -1.10 -16.07
N LEU A 501 -3.10 -0.31 -15.16
CA LEU A 501 -3.48 1.08 -14.93
C LEU A 501 -3.34 1.93 -16.19
N ARG A 502 -2.18 1.84 -16.86
CA ARG A 502 -1.89 2.61 -18.07
C ARG A 502 -2.82 2.24 -19.22
N TYR A 503 -3.19 0.97 -19.34
CA TYR A 503 -4.16 0.53 -20.35
C TYR A 503 -5.52 1.19 -20.12
N ASN A 504 -6.05 1.15 -18.89
CA ASN A 504 -7.33 1.77 -18.54
C ASN A 504 -7.35 3.28 -18.78
N GLU A 505 -6.26 3.99 -18.45
CA GLU A 505 -6.14 5.43 -18.74
C GLU A 505 -6.25 5.73 -20.24
N SER A 506 -5.62 4.90 -21.08
CA SER A 506 -5.57 5.08 -22.53
C SER A 506 -6.90 4.80 -23.27
N GLN A 507 -7.84 4.07 -22.65
CA GLN A 507 -9.09 3.61 -23.27
C GLN A 507 -10.30 4.54 -23.07
N SER A 508 -10.09 5.76 -22.55
CA SER A 508 -11.18 6.69 -22.28
C SER A 508 -11.79 7.31 -23.54
N GLN A 509 -13.13 7.45 -23.56
CA GLN A 509 -13.89 7.97 -24.70
C GLN A 509 -13.48 9.42 -25.05
N PRO A 510 -13.27 9.75 -26.34
CA PRO A 510 -12.75 11.06 -26.76
C PRO A 510 -13.68 12.22 -26.40
N ILE A 511 -15.00 12.01 -26.46
CA ILE A 511 -16.00 13.04 -26.12
C ILE A 511 -15.91 13.40 -24.63
N LYS A 512 -15.79 12.39 -23.76
CA LYS A 512 -15.65 12.61 -22.30
C LYS A 512 -14.36 13.37 -21.99
N GLN A 513 -13.25 13.01 -22.62
CA GLN A 513 -11.99 13.74 -22.49
C GLN A 513 -12.10 15.20 -22.91
N PHE A 514 -12.74 15.48 -24.06
CA PHE A 514 -12.91 16.85 -24.53
C PHE A 514 -13.74 17.68 -23.55
N SER A 515 -14.84 17.13 -23.02
CA SER A 515 -15.64 17.81 -22.00
C SER A 515 -14.86 18.10 -20.71
N LEU A 516 -14.03 17.14 -20.26
CA LEU A 516 -13.19 17.31 -19.06
C LEU A 516 -12.05 18.30 -19.30
N ALA A 517 -11.52 18.37 -20.53
CA ALA A 517 -10.53 19.37 -20.92
C ALA A 517 -11.12 20.79 -20.90
N ILE A 518 -12.36 20.98 -21.36
CA ILE A 518 -13.05 22.27 -21.24
C ILE A 518 -13.19 22.67 -19.76
N VAL A 519 -13.63 21.76 -18.89
CA VAL A 519 -13.75 22.03 -17.45
C VAL A 519 -12.42 22.44 -16.84
N TYR A 520 -11.33 21.76 -17.22
CA TYR A 520 -9.98 22.12 -16.77
C TYR A 520 -9.55 23.50 -17.27
N CYS A 521 -9.75 23.81 -18.56
CA CYS A 521 -9.45 25.13 -19.11
C CYS A 521 -10.24 26.25 -18.41
N ILE A 522 -11.54 26.05 -18.17
CA ILE A 522 -12.37 27.01 -17.42
C ILE A 522 -11.82 27.22 -16.01
N SER A 523 -11.38 26.15 -15.35
CA SER A 523 -10.80 26.22 -14.01
C SER A 523 -9.52 27.06 -13.97
N VAL A 524 -8.62 26.85 -14.95
CA VAL A 524 -7.35 27.59 -15.04
C VAL A 524 -7.59 29.06 -15.41
N PHE A 525 -8.31 29.33 -16.50
CA PHE A 525 -8.51 30.70 -16.97
C PHE A 525 -9.45 31.50 -16.05
N GLY A 526 -10.52 30.88 -15.56
CA GLY A 526 -11.41 31.50 -14.58
C GLY A 526 -10.68 31.81 -13.27
N GLY A 527 -9.81 30.91 -12.83
CA GLY A 527 -8.92 31.13 -11.70
C GLY A 527 -7.97 32.31 -11.88
N LEU A 528 -7.30 32.39 -13.04
CA LEU A 528 -6.36 33.47 -13.36
C LEU A 528 -7.07 34.83 -13.41
N ILE A 529 -8.18 34.92 -14.15
CA ILE A 529 -8.95 36.16 -14.29
C ILE A 529 -9.52 36.58 -12.92
N GLY A 530 -10.14 35.65 -12.20
CA GLY A 530 -10.70 35.91 -10.88
C GLY A 530 -9.63 36.30 -9.86
N GLY A 531 -8.47 35.65 -9.89
CA GLY A 531 -7.34 35.96 -9.02
C GLY A 531 -6.76 37.37 -9.28
N LEU A 532 -6.62 37.75 -10.55
CA LEU A 532 -6.20 39.10 -10.93
C LEU A 532 -7.20 40.16 -10.45
N LEU A 533 -8.50 39.91 -10.64
CA LEU A 533 -9.56 40.81 -10.16
C LEU A 533 -9.56 40.93 -8.62
N ALA A 534 -9.40 39.82 -7.92
CA ALA A 534 -9.42 39.76 -6.46
C ALA A 534 -8.20 40.45 -5.81
N LEU A 535 -7.04 40.43 -6.48
CA LEU A 535 -5.79 40.99 -5.95
C LEU A 535 -5.52 42.42 -6.44
N SER A 536 -6.17 42.86 -7.51
CA SER A 536 -6.06 44.22 -8.05
C SER A 536 -6.37 45.28 -6.98
N PRO A 537 -5.63 46.41 -6.94
CA PRO A 537 -5.92 47.49 -6.01
C PRO A 537 -7.26 48.17 -6.35
N SER A 538 -8.30 47.88 -5.58
CA SER A 538 -9.56 48.64 -5.58
C SER A 538 -9.35 50.09 -5.09
N PRO A 539 -10.05 51.10 -5.67
CA PRO A 539 -10.01 52.49 -5.20
C PRO A 539 -10.35 52.68 -3.71
N ALA A 540 -11.15 51.77 -3.12
CA ALA A 540 -11.47 51.79 -1.69
C ALA A 540 -10.26 51.50 -0.79
N ASN A 541 -9.30 50.70 -1.29
CA ASN A 541 -8.06 50.36 -0.56
C ASN A 541 -7.05 51.51 -0.53
N TYR A 542 -7.20 52.52 -1.38
CA TYR A 542 -6.37 53.72 -1.35
C TYR A 542 -6.74 54.63 -0.19
N LYS A 543 -8.04 54.71 0.16
CA LYS A 543 -8.52 55.47 1.32
C LYS A 543 -8.06 54.87 2.64
N SER A 544 -8.21 53.56 2.84
CA SER A 544 -7.81 52.89 4.08
C SER A 544 -6.29 52.89 4.30
N ARG A 545 -5.49 52.76 3.23
CA ARG A 545 -4.02 52.86 3.30
C ARG A 545 -3.55 54.27 3.66
N ASN A 546 -4.22 55.31 3.15
CA ASN A 546 -3.93 56.69 3.51
C ASN A 546 -4.41 57.05 4.93
N GLU A 547 -5.53 56.49 5.40
CA GLU A 547 -6.01 56.67 6.78
C GLU A 547 -5.10 55.98 7.79
N ALA A 548 -4.60 54.77 7.49
CA ALA A 548 -3.62 54.08 8.33
C ALA A 548 -2.26 54.81 8.38
N HIS A 549 -1.79 55.36 7.26
CA HIS A 549 -0.58 56.18 7.23
C HIS A 549 -0.73 57.49 8.02
N ARG A 550 -1.87 58.19 7.91
CA ARG A 550 -2.15 59.38 8.72
C ARG A 550 -2.21 59.08 10.21
N HIS A 551 -2.76 57.94 10.61
CA HIS A 551 -2.79 57.55 12.03
C HIS A 551 -1.40 57.21 12.61
N VAL A 552 -0.47 56.76 11.76
CA VAL A 552 0.95 56.55 12.13
C VAL A 552 1.71 57.88 12.17
N GLU A 553 1.46 58.79 11.22
CA GLU A 553 2.03 60.15 11.23
C GLU A 553 1.52 60.98 12.43
N ASP A 554 0.23 60.92 12.74
CA ASP A 554 -0.35 61.59 13.93
C ASP A 554 0.25 61.04 15.23
N LYS A 555 0.47 59.72 15.33
CA LYS A 555 1.14 59.11 16.49
C LYS A 555 2.62 59.50 16.59
N LEU A 556 3.31 59.69 15.47
CA LEU A 556 4.70 60.18 15.44
C LEU A 556 4.79 61.66 15.82
N LEU A 557 3.85 62.49 15.36
CA LEU A 557 3.77 63.91 15.70
C LEU A 557 3.43 64.13 17.19
N ILE A 558 2.48 63.37 17.75
CA ILE A 558 2.16 63.42 19.19
C ILE A 558 3.38 63.04 20.05
N ASN A 559 4.20 62.07 19.60
CA ASN A 559 5.39 61.64 20.33
C ASN A 559 6.53 62.69 20.29
N ILE A 560 6.62 63.48 19.21
CA ILE A 560 7.62 64.54 19.05
C ILE A 560 7.27 65.75 19.94
N ASP A 561 5.99 66.10 20.08
CA ASP A 561 5.55 67.20 20.96
C ASP A 561 5.73 66.86 22.45
N THR A 562 5.57 65.59 22.85
CA THR A 562 5.88 65.14 24.23
C THR A 562 7.37 65.17 24.57
N ILE A 563 8.27 65.05 23.58
CA ILE A 563 9.73 65.08 23.80
C ILE A 563 10.24 66.53 23.91
N ASN A 564 9.50 67.52 23.39
CA ASN A 564 9.94 68.92 23.34
C ASN A 564 9.50 69.77 24.56
N ILE A 565 8.76 69.18 25.51
CA ILE A 565 8.29 69.88 26.72
C ILE A 565 9.26 69.69 27.91
N ASP A 566 10.14 68.67 27.88
CA ASP A 566 11.05 68.33 29.00
C ASP A 566 12.45 68.97 28.92
N THR A 567 12.73 69.86 27.96
CA THR A 567 14.08 70.47 27.78
C THR A 567 14.19 71.94 28.22
N LYS A 568 13.21 72.47 28.97
CA LYS A 568 13.22 73.86 29.45
C LYS A 568 13.43 74.08 30.95
N GLU A 569 13.67 73.03 31.73
CA GLU A 569 14.17 73.14 33.11
C GLU A 569 15.40 72.25 33.28
N LEU A 570 16.58 72.79 32.98
CA LEU A 570 17.89 72.35 33.51
C LEU A 570 18.96 73.40 33.22
#